data_AF-A0A1F3K6K3-F1
#
_entry.id   AF-A0A1F3K6K3-F1
#
_cell.length_a   1.000
_cell.length_b   1.000
_cell.length_c   1.000
_cell.angle_alpha   90.00
_cell.angle_beta   90.00
_cell.angle_gamma   90.00
#
_symmetry.space_group_name_H-M   'P 1'
#
loop_
_entity.id
_entity.type
_entity.pdbx_description
1 polymer ?
#
loop_
_entity_poly.entity_id
_entity_poly.type
_entity_poly.pdbx_seq_one_letter_code
_entity_poly.pdbx_strand_id
1 'polypeptide(L)' 'MSKLKILQTLKYILEVIWLLVALGTLGIAIYENVNRGFQPALPFYLFAAVALFFYSSRHRERVGKSDT' A
#
# COMPACT_ATOMS: atom_id res chain seq x y z
N MET A 1 -16.79 23.80 -5.81
CA MET A 1 -16.05 22.79 -5.01
C MET A 1 -14.56 22.99 -5.27
N SER A 2 -13.79 23.38 -4.25
CA SER A 2 -12.37 23.79 -4.42
C SER A 2 -11.51 22.61 -4.90
N LYS A 3 -10.70 22.82 -5.95
CA LYS A 3 -9.78 21.82 -6.54
C LYS A 3 -8.88 21.15 -5.48
N LEU A 4 -8.59 21.88 -4.40
CA LEU A 4 -7.79 21.39 -3.28
C LEU A 4 -8.45 20.21 -2.53
N LYS A 5 -9.78 20.28 -2.32
CA LYS A 5 -10.53 19.20 -1.64
C LYS A 5 -10.54 17.92 -2.47
N ILE A 6 -10.71 18.04 -3.79
CA ILE A 6 -10.71 16.89 -4.71
C ILE A 6 -9.35 16.18 -4.69
N LEU A 7 -8.25 16.93 -4.73
CA LEU A 7 -6.90 16.36 -4.65
C LEU A 7 -6.64 15.65 -3.31
N GLN A 8 -7.10 16.22 -2.19
CA GLN A 8 -6.97 15.58 -0.87
C GLN A 8 -7.77 14.27 -0.80
N THR A 9 -9.02 14.25 -1.28
CA THR A 9 -9.84 13.04 -1.32
C THR A 9 -9.22 11.97 -2.23
N LEU A 10 -8.71 12.35 -3.40
CA LEU A 10 -7.99 11.43 -4.30
C LEU A 10 -6.74 10.84 -3.64
N LYS A 11 -5.98 11.67 -2.90
CA LYS A 11 -4.80 11.19 -2.17
C LYS A 11 -5.17 10.14 -1.12
N TYR A 12 -6.26 10.36 -0.38
CA TYR A 12 -6.77 9.44 0.63
C TYR A 12 -7.29 8.14 0.04
N ILE A 13 -8.10 8.20 -1.02
CA ILE A 13 -8.61 7.01 -1.70
C ILE A 13 -7.44 6.16 -2.22
N LEU A 14 -6.43 6.79 -2.83
CA LEU A 14 -5.28 6.07 -3.35
C LEU A 14 -4.46 5.40 -2.24
N GLU A 15 -4.33 6.04 -1.07
CA GLU A 15 -3.69 5.43 0.10
C GLU A 15 -4.42 4.17 0.56
N VAL A 16 -5.75 4.21 0.64
CA VAL A 16 -6.58 3.05 1.01
C VAL A 16 -6.44 1.93 -0.03
N ILE A 17 -6.42 2.26 -1.32
CA ILE A 17 -6.20 1.27 -2.40
C ILE A 17 -4.85 0.58 -2.22
N TRP A 18 -3.76 1.33 -2.01
CA TRP A 18 -2.44 0.75 -1.80
C TRP A 18 -2.37 -0.15 -0.56
N LEU A 19 -3.07 0.22 0.51
CA LEU A 19 -3.16 -0.62 1.71
C LEU A 19 -3.89 -1.94 1.43
N LEU A 20 -5.02 -1.90 0.72
CA LEU A 20 -5.77 -3.09 0.36
C LEU A 20 -4.97 -4.01 -0.58
N VAL A 21 -4.25 -3.43 -1.54
CA VAL A 21 -3.35 -4.18 -2.43
C VAL A 21 -2.21 -4.82 -1.64
N ALA A 22 -1.59 -4.09 -0.71
CA ALA A 22 -0.53 -4.64 0.15
C ALA A 22 -1.03 -5.82 1.00
N LEU A 23 -2.21 -5.69 1.62
CA LEU A 23 -2.81 -6.77 2.42
C LEU A 23 -3.20 -7.97 1.56
N GLY A 24 -3.79 -7.74 0.38
CA GLY A 24 -4.16 -8.82 -0.54
C GLY A 24 -2.94 -9.58 -1.08
N THR A 25 -1.92 -8.86 -1.54
CA THR A 25 -0.68 -9.47 -2.05
C THR A 25 0.10 -10.18 -0.94
N LEU A 26 0.12 -9.65 0.28
CA LEU A 26 0.72 -10.32 1.42
C LEU A 26 -0.03 -11.62 1.77
N GLY A 27 -1.36 -11.61 1.75
CA GLY A 27 -2.17 -12.81 1.96
C GLY A 27 -1.87 -13.91 0.93
N ILE A 28 -1.77 -13.53 -0.36
CA ILE A 28 -1.38 -14.45 -1.44
C ILE A 28 0.05 -14.95 -1.22
N ALA A 29 0.99 -14.07 -0.85
CA ALA A 29 2.37 -14.46 -0.57
C ALA A 29 2.47 -15.49 0.56
N ILE A 30 1.72 -15.30 1.64
CA ILE A 30 1.67 -16.23 2.77
C ILE A 30 1.05 -17.56 2.33
N TYR A 31 -0.09 -17.52 1.62
CA TYR A 31 -0.74 -18.72 1.10
C TYR A 31 0.20 -19.53 0.21
N GLU A 32 0.89 -18.86 -0.72
CA GLU A 32 1.79 -19.53 -1.65
C GLU A 32 3.05 -20.05 -0.95
N ASN A 33 3.55 -19.33 0.06
CA ASN A 33 4.67 -19.77 0.88
C ASN A 33 4.36 -21.05 1.66
N VAL A 34 3.14 -21.15 2.21
CA VAL A 34 2.70 -22.34 2.96
C VAL A 34 2.48 -23.55 2.04
N ASN A 35 1.96 -23.34 0.82
CA ASN A 35 1.59 -24.44 -0.07
C ASN A 35 2.71 -24.88 -1.03
N ARG A 36 3.53 -23.94 -1.53
CA ARG A 36 4.52 -24.17 -2.59
C ARG A 36 5.95 -23.81 -2.19
N GLY A 37 6.14 -23.31 -0.96
CA GLY A 37 7.43 -22.90 -0.41
C GLY A 37 7.84 -21.47 -0.79
N PHE A 38 9.04 -21.09 -0.35
CA PHE A 38 9.47 -19.68 -0.37
C PHE A 38 9.81 -19.13 -1.76
N GLN A 39 10.41 -19.94 -2.63
CA GLN A 39 10.82 -19.55 -3.99
C GLN A 39 9.69 -18.95 -4.83
N PRO A 40 8.52 -19.60 -4.97
CA PRO A 40 7.39 -19.01 -5.72
C PRO A 40 6.72 -17.84 -4.99
N ALA A 41 6.88 -17.70 -3.68
CA ALA A 41 6.25 -16.66 -2.88
C ALA A 41 7.05 -15.34 -2.85
N LEU A 42 8.37 -15.39 -3.06
CA LEU A 42 9.28 -14.23 -3.13
C LEU A 42 8.76 -13.04 -3.97
N PRO A 43 8.27 -13.22 -5.21
CA PRO A 43 7.77 -12.09 -6.00
C PRO A 43 6.55 -11.41 -5.36
N PHE A 44 5.70 -12.17 -4.68
CA PHE A 44 4.53 -11.61 -3.99
C PHE A 44 4.93 -10.84 -2.73
N TYR A 45 5.94 -11.31 -1.98
CA TYR A 45 6.50 -10.56 -0.86
C TYR A 45 7.16 -9.25 -1.30
N LEU A 46 7.90 -9.26 -2.42
CA LEU A 46 8.46 -8.06 -3.02
C LEU A 46 7.37 -7.06 -3.42
N PHE A 47 6.30 -7.54 -4.07
CA PHE A 47 5.16 -6.69 -4.43
C PHE A 47 4.45 -6.11 -3.21
N ALA A 48 4.24 -6.92 -2.17
CA ALA A 48 3.65 -6.46 -0.91
C ALA A 48 4.53 -5.40 -0.25
N ALA A 49 5.85 -5.58 -0.23
CA ALA A 49 6.80 -4.60 0.32
C ALA A 49 6.76 -3.27 -0.45
N VAL A 50 6.71 -3.31 -1.78
CA VAL A 50 6.60 -2.11 -2.62
C VAL A 50 5.26 -1.39 -2.38
N ALA A 51 4.16 -2.14 -2.34
CA ALA A 51 2.83 -1.57 -2.06
C ALA A 51 2.78 -0.90 -0.66
N LEU A 52 3.39 -1.55 0.34
CA LEU A 52 3.50 -1.03 1.70
C LEU A 52 4.38 0.23 1.76
N PHE A 53 5.45 0.28 0.95
CA PHE A 53 6.30 1.46 0.82
C PHE A 53 5.54 2.65 0.23
N PHE A 54 4.77 2.44 -0.84
CA PHE A 54 3.93 3.48 -1.44
C PHE A 54 2.85 3.99 -0.47
N TYR A 55 2.21 3.08 0.28
CA TYR A 55 1.31 3.45 1.37
C TYR A 55 2.01 4.32 2.41
N SER A 56 3.17 3.87 2.92
CA SER A 56 3.91 4.56 3.96
C SER A 56 4.40 5.94 3.53
N SER A 57 4.90 6.06 2.28
CA SER A 57 5.32 7.34 1.70
C SER A 57 4.16 8.34 1.65
N ARG A 58 2.98 7.87 1.20
CA ARG A 58 1.79 8.72 1.08
C ARG A 58 1.17 9.08 2.44
N HIS A 59 1.24 8.16 3.40
CA HIS A 59 0.85 8.41 4.78
C HIS A 59 1.71 9.52 5.40
N ARG A 60 3.03 9.46 5.20
CA ARG A 60 3.97 10.50 5.65
C ARG A 60 3.68 11.87 5.01
N GLU A 61 3.33 11.92 3.73
CA GLU A 61 2.90 13.20 3.09
C GLU A 61 1.65 13.82 3.73
N ARG A 62 0.72 13.00 4.26
CA ARG A 62 -0.47 13.51 4.96
C ARG A 62 -0.14 13.97 6.37
N VAL A 63 0.60 13.16 7.13
CA VAL A 63 0.95 13.46 8.53
C VAL A 63 1.94 14.63 8.59
N GLY A 64 2.95 14.69 7.73
CA GLY A 64 3.90 15.81 7.71
C GLY A 64 3.30 17.18 7.34
N LYS A 65 2.04 17.23 6.91
CA LYS A 65 1.29 18.48 6.67
C LYS A 65 0.47 18.96 7.86
N SER A 66 0.42 18.23 8.99
CA SER A 66 -0.27 18.68 10.20
C SER A 66 0.57 19.62 11.07
N ASP A 67 1.87 19.76 10.77
CA ASP A 67 2.85 20.40 11.67
C ASP A 67 3.38 21.76 11.17
N THR A 68 2.78 22.34 10.12
CA THR A 68 3.03 23.70 9.60
C THR A 68 1.74 24.39 9.22
#